data_AF-A0A3R5WIK0-F1
#
_entry.id   AF-A0A3R5WIK0-F1
#
_cell.length_a   1.000
_cell.length_b   1.000
_cell.length_c   1.000
_cell.angle_alpha   90.00
_cell.angle_beta   90.00
_cell.angle_gamma   90.00
#
_symmetry.space_group_name_H-M   'P 1'
#
loop_
_entity.id
_entity.type
_entity.pdbx_description
1 polymer ?
#
loop_
_entity_poly.entity_id
_entity_poly.type
_entity_poly.pdbx_seq_one_letter_code
_entity_poly.pdbx_strand_id
1 'polypeptide(L)'
;MKNKVRYQSKTDLKLLRELHHLSKECVANYINYSTRTLERIEKENAVTTEYTARQLCDLYNINYNKFFIKINKKNNCTKYIAQIERPDKVDDAEEYYLLYVRRIDTRKDCIAGKVMWIENYGRHKERRVLRPINVAAVIEQRKDIQIINNGYEWVIWYYNLIIGKMYHVVVSKRCMKECLRFCLDEIIVSPKDLMIYDGATDIAFLGTKKRQ
;
A
#
# COMPACT_ATOMS: atom_id res chain seq x y z
N MET A 1 -21.62 22.43 5.49
CA MET A 1 -20.20 21.98 5.44
C MET A 1 -19.77 21.79 3.99
N LYS A 2 -18.81 22.58 3.48
CA LYS A 2 -18.30 22.43 2.09
C LYS A 2 -17.65 21.05 1.93
N ASN A 3 -18.10 20.26 0.96
CA ASN A 3 -17.48 18.99 0.60
C ASN A 3 -16.01 19.24 0.22
N LYS A 4 -15.06 18.83 1.07
CA LYS A 4 -13.63 18.83 0.73
C LYS A 4 -13.40 17.75 -0.32
N VAL A 5 -13.38 18.15 -1.59
CA VAL A 5 -13.00 17.29 -2.71
C VAL A 5 -11.47 17.23 -2.77
N ARG A 6 -10.92 16.03 -3.00
CA ARG A 6 -9.48 15.77 -3.13
C ARG A 6 -9.22 15.01 -4.42
N TYR A 7 -8.08 15.23 -5.05
CA TYR A 7 -7.66 14.53 -6.26
C TYR A 7 -6.40 13.75 -5.90
N GLN A 8 -6.53 12.43 -5.78
CA GLN A 8 -5.42 11.55 -5.40
C GLN A 8 -4.71 11.09 -6.66
N SER A 9 -3.38 11.23 -6.69
CA SER A 9 -2.56 10.61 -7.71
C SER A 9 -2.47 9.11 -7.43
N LYS A 10 -2.59 8.30 -8.48
CA LYS A 10 -2.39 6.85 -8.41
C LYS A 10 -0.90 6.50 -8.40
N THR A 11 -0.04 7.33 -8.96
CA THR A 11 1.41 7.13 -9.08
C THR A 11 2.15 8.08 -8.15
N ASP A 12 3.32 7.69 -7.66
CA ASP A 12 4.13 8.53 -6.75
C ASP A 12 4.56 9.81 -7.46
N LEU A 13 4.02 10.95 -7.03
CA LEU A 13 4.32 12.27 -7.60
C LEU A 13 5.78 12.65 -7.42
N LYS A 14 6.42 12.23 -6.33
CA LYS A 14 7.85 12.48 -6.10
C LYS A 14 8.68 11.68 -7.10
N LEU A 15 8.36 10.40 -7.28
CA LEU A 15 9.04 9.56 -8.25
C LEU A 15 8.84 10.07 -9.68
N LEU A 16 7.61 10.50 -10.03
CA LEU A 16 7.33 11.10 -11.34
C LEU A 16 8.19 12.34 -11.56
N ARG A 17 8.29 13.25 -10.58
CA ARG A 17 9.18 14.40 -10.67
C ARG A 17 10.64 13.99 -10.93
N GLU A 18 11.13 13.00 -10.19
CA GLU A 18 12.51 12.50 -10.29
C GLU A 18 12.78 11.84 -11.65
N LEU A 19 11.84 11.06 -12.18
CA LEU A 19 11.93 10.44 -13.51
C LEU A 19 11.93 11.46 -14.65
N HIS A 20 11.25 12.59 -14.47
CA HIS A 20 11.27 13.70 -15.42
C HIS A 20 12.46 14.66 -15.18
N HIS A 21 13.36 14.35 -14.24
CA HIS A 21 14.53 15.16 -13.88
C HIS A 21 14.19 16.61 -13.51
N LEU A 22 13.01 16.85 -12.93
CA LEU A 22 12.56 18.19 -12.55
C LEU A 22 12.92 18.52 -11.09
N SER A 23 13.33 19.77 -10.86
CA SER A 23 13.54 20.29 -9.51
C SER A 23 12.21 20.55 -8.82
N LYS A 24 12.19 20.52 -7.48
CA LYS A 24 11.01 20.91 -6.70
C LYS A 24 10.56 22.33 -7.02
N GLU A 25 11.51 23.25 -7.22
CA GLU A 25 11.23 24.65 -7.56
C GLU A 25 10.54 24.77 -8.92
N CYS A 26 11.02 24.04 -9.92
CA CYS A 26 10.42 24.03 -11.26
C CYS A 26 8.95 23.58 -11.21
N VAL A 27 8.68 22.44 -10.56
CA VAL A 27 7.31 21.92 -10.43
C VAL A 27 6.44 22.88 -9.61
N ALA A 28 6.94 23.37 -8.48
CA ALA A 28 6.21 24.26 -7.59
C ALA A 28 5.81 25.57 -8.30
N ASN A 29 6.74 26.16 -9.06
CA ASN A 29 6.49 27.35 -9.87
C ASN A 29 5.45 27.07 -10.97
N TYR A 30 5.52 25.93 -11.65
CA TYR A 30 4.57 25.56 -12.70
C TYR A 30 3.12 25.46 -12.20
N ILE A 31 2.93 24.91 -11.00
CA ILE A 31 1.61 24.76 -10.37
C ILE A 31 1.22 25.96 -9.49
N ASN A 32 2.00 27.05 -9.51
CA ASN A 32 1.82 28.25 -8.68
C ASN A 32 1.70 27.96 -7.17
N TYR A 33 2.57 27.09 -6.65
CA TYR A 33 2.68 26.79 -5.23
C TYR A 33 4.09 27.03 -4.69
N SER A 34 4.20 27.13 -3.38
CA SER A 34 5.51 27.09 -2.71
C SER A 34 6.10 25.69 -2.72
N THR A 35 7.43 25.60 -2.66
CA THR A 35 8.16 24.32 -2.53
C THR A 35 7.69 23.50 -1.32
N ARG A 36 7.42 24.14 -0.18
CA ARG A 36 6.81 23.50 1.01
C ARG A 36 5.46 22.87 0.71
N THR A 37 4.63 23.52 -0.11
CA THR A 37 3.33 22.98 -0.50
C THR A 37 3.50 21.79 -1.44
N LEU A 38 4.45 21.87 -2.38
CA LEU A 38 4.80 20.72 -3.24
C LEU A 38 5.28 19.53 -2.42
N GLU A 39 6.13 19.72 -1.41
CA GLU A 39 6.59 18.64 -0.54
C GLU A 39 5.43 17.94 0.17
N ARG A 40 4.43 18.72 0.61
CA ARG A 40 3.21 18.15 1.17
C ARG A 40 2.40 17.40 0.11
N ILE A 41 2.26 17.95 -1.10
CA ILE A 41 1.57 17.29 -2.22
C ILE A 41 2.24 15.95 -2.56
N GLU A 42 3.56 15.92 -2.64
CA GLU A 42 4.36 14.71 -2.90
C GLU A 42 4.23 13.70 -1.75
N LYS A 43 4.27 14.17 -0.50
CA LYS A 43 4.11 13.31 0.69
C LYS A 43 2.71 12.70 0.76
N GLU A 44 1.68 13.50 0.51
CA GLU A 44 0.28 13.09 0.56
C GLU A 44 -0.19 12.41 -0.74
N ASN A 45 0.62 12.48 -1.78
CA ASN A 45 0.36 12.06 -3.15
C ASN A 45 -0.97 12.58 -3.72
N ALA A 46 -1.32 13.83 -3.40
CA ALA A 46 -2.63 14.38 -3.70
C ALA A 46 -2.67 15.90 -3.78
N VAL A 47 -3.69 16.41 -4.46
CA VAL A 47 -3.98 17.83 -4.60
C VAL A 47 -5.44 18.14 -4.26
N THR A 48 -5.72 19.40 -3.94
CA THR A 48 -7.05 19.86 -3.51
C THR A 48 -7.93 20.36 -4.65
N THR A 49 -7.36 20.64 -5.82
CA THR A 49 -8.10 21.17 -6.98
C THR A 49 -7.87 20.31 -8.22
N GLU A 50 -8.89 20.24 -9.08
CA GLU A 50 -8.77 19.53 -10.37
C GLU A 50 -7.77 20.23 -11.28
N TYR A 51 -7.73 21.57 -11.20
CA TYR A 51 -6.83 22.40 -11.97
C TYR A 51 -5.37 22.01 -11.71
N THR A 52 -4.94 21.93 -10.44
CA THR A 52 -3.57 21.51 -10.10
C THR A 52 -3.30 20.07 -10.57
N ALA A 53 -4.27 19.17 -10.45
CA ALA A 53 -4.10 17.79 -10.92
C ALA A 53 -3.86 17.74 -12.43
N ARG A 54 -4.60 18.55 -13.20
CA ARG A 54 -4.41 18.69 -14.66
C ARG A 54 -3.08 19.32 -15.01
N GLN A 55 -2.68 20.40 -14.31
CA GLN A 55 -1.35 20.99 -14.51
C GLN A 55 -0.23 19.97 -14.27
N LEU A 56 -0.30 19.16 -13.22
CA LEU A 56 0.67 18.08 -13.00
C LEU A 56 0.63 17.03 -14.12
N CYS A 57 -0.56 16.72 -14.64
CA CYS A 57 -0.70 15.81 -15.77
C CYS A 57 -0.05 16.36 -17.05
N ASP A 58 -0.26 17.64 -17.32
CA ASP A 58 0.31 18.33 -18.48
C ASP A 58 1.84 18.40 -18.36
N LEU A 59 2.34 18.74 -17.15
CA LEU A 59 3.77 18.82 -16.86
C LEU A 59 4.49 17.48 -17.06
N TYR A 60 3.88 16.37 -16.63
CA TYR A 60 4.45 15.03 -16.77
C TYR A 60 4.02 14.33 -18.07
N ASN A 61 3.26 14.99 -18.94
CA ASN A 61 2.71 14.39 -20.16
C ASN A 61 1.95 13.07 -19.91
N ILE A 62 1.08 13.04 -18.89
CA ILE A 62 0.30 11.87 -18.47
C ILE A 62 -1.20 12.13 -18.58
N ASN A 63 -1.99 11.05 -18.73
CA ASN A 63 -3.43 11.16 -18.88
C ASN A 63 -4.14 11.32 -17.51
N TYR A 64 -4.83 12.44 -17.31
CA TYR A 64 -5.56 12.73 -16.07
C TYR A 64 -6.50 11.61 -15.60
N ASN A 65 -7.37 11.08 -16.46
CA ASN A 65 -8.34 10.04 -16.09
C ASN A 65 -7.67 8.72 -15.69
N LYS A 66 -6.47 8.46 -16.24
CA LYS A 66 -5.68 7.29 -15.90
C LYS A 66 -4.90 7.48 -14.61
N PHE A 67 -4.48 8.70 -14.27
CA PHE A 67 -3.52 8.97 -13.17
C PHE A 67 -4.13 9.60 -11.93
N PHE A 68 -5.21 10.36 -12.03
CA PHE A 68 -5.88 10.97 -10.90
C PHE A 68 -7.29 10.39 -10.68
N ILE A 69 -7.70 10.33 -9.42
CA ILE A 69 -9.07 9.99 -9.03
C ILE A 69 -9.64 11.16 -8.22
N LYS A 70 -10.80 11.66 -8.64
CA LYS A 70 -11.59 12.62 -7.89
C LYS A 70 -12.29 11.94 -6.72
N ILE A 71 -12.08 12.46 -5.51
CA ILE A 71 -12.59 11.92 -4.25
C ILE A 71 -13.52 12.97 -3.66
N ASN A 72 -14.79 12.61 -3.47
CA ASN A 72 -15.80 13.47 -2.87
C ASN A 72 -16.46 12.75 -1.71
N LYS A 73 -16.39 13.29 -0.48
CA LYS A 73 -16.92 12.69 0.78
C LYS A 73 -18.28 11.97 0.64
N LYS A 74 -19.15 12.41 -0.27
CA LYS A 74 -20.52 11.87 -0.48
C LYS A 74 -20.68 10.72 -1.48
N ASN A 75 -19.72 10.44 -2.37
CA ASN A 75 -19.90 9.38 -3.38
C ASN A 75 -19.30 8.07 -2.88
N ASN A 76 -20.09 7.00 -2.80
CA ASN A 76 -19.77 5.63 -2.31
C ASN A 76 -18.40 5.01 -2.67
N CYS A 77 -17.62 5.61 -3.57
CA CYS A 77 -16.18 5.36 -3.72
C CYS A 77 -15.33 5.96 -2.57
N THR A 78 -15.92 6.74 -1.66
CA THR A 78 -15.31 7.27 -0.43
C THR A 78 -15.26 6.30 0.73
N LYS A 79 -15.71 5.05 0.55
CA LYS A 79 -15.47 4.01 1.55
C LYS A 79 -13.99 3.76 1.81
N TYR A 80 -13.07 4.28 0.98
CA TYR A 80 -11.66 3.91 1.05
C TYR A 80 -10.67 5.02 1.41
N ILE A 81 -11.13 6.21 1.78
CA ILE A 81 -10.23 7.30 2.19
C ILE A 81 -10.82 7.96 3.44
N ALA A 82 -11.20 7.13 4.40
CA ALA A 82 -11.16 7.60 5.77
C ALA A 82 -9.68 7.80 6.12
N GLN A 83 -9.36 8.88 6.83
CA GLN A 83 -8.20 8.82 7.71
C GLN A 83 -8.45 7.59 8.57
N ILE A 84 -7.52 6.65 8.55
CA ILE A 84 -7.49 5.64 9.59
C ILE A 84 -7.24 6.45 10.87
N GLU A 85 -8.31 6.76 11.60
CA GLU A 85 -8.21 7.09 13.02
C GLU A 85 -7.63 5.84 13.66
N ARG A 86 -6.29 5.76 13.66
CA ARG A 86 -5.46 4.73 14.28
C ARG A 86 -6.27 3.68 15.06
N PRO A 87 -6.69 2.57 14.44
CA PRO A 87 -7.04 1.37 15.16
C PRO A 87 -5.69 0.70 15.50
N ASP A 88 -4.85 1.43 16.23
CA ASP A 88 -3.57 0.96 16.79
C ASP A 88 -3.85 0.04 18.00
N LYS A 89 -5.06 -0.51 18.08
CA LYS A 89 -5.43 -1.45 19.13
C LYS A 89 -5.10 -2.84 18.62
N VAL A 90 -4.02 -3.36 19.15
CA VAL A 90 -3.71 -4.78 19.12
C VAL A 90 -4.72 -5.47 20.03
N ASP A 91 -5.38 -6.48 19.48
CA ASP A 91 -6.16 -7.45 20.25
C ASP A 91 -5.24 -8.61 20.63
N ASP A 92 -4.95 -8.76 21.92
CA ASP A 92 -4.04 -9.79 22.43
C ASP A 92 -4.54 -11.22 22.18
N ALA A 93 -5.84 -11.40 21.92
CA ALA A 93 -6.44 -12.70 21.60
C ALA A 93 -6.32 -13.07 20.11
N GLU A 94 -5.81 -12.17 19.27
CA GLU A 94 -5.82 -12.31 17.82
C GLU A 94 -4.40 -12.57 17.27
N GLU A 95 -4.29 -13.42 16.25
CA GLU A 95 -3.03 -13.61 15.53
C GLU A 95 -2.84 -12.54 14.46
N TYR A 96 -1.61 -12.06 14.30
CA TYR A 96 -1.28 -11.04 13.31
C TYR A 96 -0.18 -11.51 12.37
N TYR A 97 -0.17 -10.92 11.17
CA TYR A 97 0.81 -11.19 10.14
C TYR A 97 1.38 -9.89 9.58
N LEU A 98 2.66 -9.91 9.24
CA LEU A 98 3.33 -8.82 8.52
C LEU A 98 3.27 -9.07 7.02
N LEU A 99 2.65 -8.15 6.29
CA LEU A 99 2.58 -8.20 4.83
C LEU A 99 3.40 -7.09 4.17
N TYR A 100 3.97 -7.45 3.03
CA TYR A 100 4.63 -6.57 2.08
C TYR A 100 3.68 -6.42 0.88
N VAL A 101 3.15 -5.21 0.70
CA VAL A 101 2.10 -4.94 -0.29
C VAL A 101 2.59 -3.90 -1.27
N ARG A 102 2.58 -4.25 -2.55
CA ARG A 102 2.89 -3.34 -3.64
C ARG A 102 1.77 -3.38 -4.66
N ARG A 103 1.11 -2.25 -4.88
CA ARG A 103 0.18 -2.13 -6.01
C ARG A 103 0.98 -2.00 -7.30
N ILE A 104 0.76 -2.91 -8.25
CA ILE A 104 1.39 -2.84 -9.58
C ILE A 104 0.58 -1.90 -10.47
N ASP A 105 -0.75 -1.99 -10.39
CA ASP A 105 -1.67 -1.08 -11.06
C ASP A 105 -2.97 -0.94 -10.25
N THR A 106 -4.03 -0.41 -10.88
CA THR A 106 -5.35 -0.26 -10.22
C THR A 106 -6.08 -1.58 -9.92
N ARG A 107 -5.64 -2.68 -10.52
CA ARG A 107 -6.27 -4.01 -10.56
C ARG A 107 -5.33 -5.14 -10.11
N LYS A 108 -4.02 -4.91 -10.08
CA LYS A 108 -3.00 -5.88 -9.72
C LYS A 108 -2.18 -5.37 -8.54
N ASP A 109 -1.93 -6.27 -7.61
CA ASP A 109 -1.03 -6.10 -6.47
C ASP A 109 -0.10 -7.30 -6.36
N CYS A 110 1.01 -7.09 -5.69
CA CYS A 110 1.84 -8.15 -5.16
C CYS A 110 1.71 -8.13 -3.64
N ILE A 111 1.36 -9.27 -3.07
CA ILE A 111 1.39 -9.47 -1.62
C ILE A 111 2.43 -10.55 -1.33
N ALA A 112 3.36 -10.21 -0.45
CA ALA A 112 4.38 -11.11 0.06
C ALA A 112 4.39 -11.06 1.59
N GLY A 113 4.99 -12.06 2.21
CA GLY A 113 5.06 -12.16 3.66
C GLY A 113 6.16 -13.12 4.09
N LYS A 114 6.57 -13.00 5.36
CA LYS A 114 7.53 -13.91 5.96
C LYS A 114 6.86 -15.24 6.21
N VAL A 115 7.40 -16.31 5.63
CA VAL A 115 6.84 -17.65 5.74
C VAL A 115 7.70 -18.54 6.64
N MET A 116 7.06 -19.54 7.25
CA MET A 116 7.73 -20.60 7.99
C MET A 116 7.62 -21.91 7.24
N TRP A 117 8.67 -22.71 7.34
CA TRP A 117 8.71 -24.07 6.80
C TRP A 117 7.76 -24.98 7.56
N ILE A 118 7.02 -25.82 6.82
CA ILE A 118 6.18 -26.89 7.38
C ILE A 118 6.83 -28.23 7.10
N GLU A 119 7.05 -28.54 5.82
CA GLU A 119 7.62 -29.82 5.39
C GLU A 119 8.20 -29.72 3.97
N ASN A 120 8.93 -30.77 3.57
CA ASN A 120 9.45 -30.89 2.21
C ASN A 120 8.35 -31.35 1.24
N TYR A 121 8.30 -30.72 0.07
CA TYR A 121 7.43 -31.10 -1.03
C TYR A 121 8.27 -31.64 -2.19
N GLY A 122 8.58 -32.93 -2.13
CA GLY A 122 9.52 -33.56 -3.06
C GLY A 122 10.97 -33.14 -2.80
N ARG A 123 11.84 -33.27 -3.82
CA ARG A 123 13.29 -33.07 -3.67
C ARG A 123 13.75 -31.62 -3.63
N HIS A 124 12.99 -30.69 -4.20
CA HIS A 124 13.46 -29.31 -4.47
C HIS A 124 12.47 -28.22 -4.10
N LYS A 125 11.34 -28.58 -3.48
CA LYS A 125 10.31 -27.63 -3.06
C LYS A 125 9.93 -27.89 -1.61
N GLU A 126 9.37 -26.88 -0.99
CA GLU A 126 8.97 -26.89 0.41
C GLU A 126 7.53 -26.38 0.50
N ARG A 127 6.75 -26.98 1.40
CA ARG A 127 5.48 -26.43 1.86
C ARG A 127 5.78 -25.42 2.95
N ARG A 128 5.27 -24.21 2.77
CA ARG A 128 5.42 -23.11 3.71
C ARG A 128 4.08 -22.42 3.96
N VAL A 129 3.96 -21.77 5.10
CA VAL A 129 2.79 -20.96 5.47
C VAL A 129 3.23 -19.60 5.98
N LEU A 130 2.37 -18.60 5.83
CA LEU A 130 2.59 -17.28 6.40
C LEU A 130 2.80 -17.37 7.91
N ARG A 131 3.88 -16.77 8.41
CA ARG A 131 4.29 -16.85 9.80
C ARG A 131 3.60 -15.77 10.64
N PRO A 132 2.92 -16.13 11.74
CA PRO A 132 2.42 -15.16 12.71
C PRO A 132 3.57 -14.34 13.33
N ILE A 133 3.30 -13.08 13.67
CA ILE A 133 4.30 -12.16 14.23
C ILE A 133 4.02 -11.83 15.69
N ASN A 134 5.07 -11.47 16.43
CA ASN A 134 4.94 -10.73 17.68
C ASN A 134 4.76 -9.25 17.34
N VAL A 135 3.54 -8.73 17.52
CA VAL A 135 3.19 -7.36 17.12
C VAL A 135 3.98 -6.32 17.91
N ALA A 136 4.21 -6.52 19.21
CA ALA A 136 4.98 -5.60 20.04
C ALA A 136 6.41 -5.40 19.50
N ALA A 137 7.08 -6.49 19.16
CA ALA A 137 8.42 -6.45 18.58
C ALA A 137 8.44 -5.73 17.21
N VAL A 138 7.40 -5.88 16.40
CA VAL A 138 7.32 -5.19 15.09
C VAL A 138 7.05 -3.69 15.26
N ILE A 139 6.21 -3.30 16.22
CA ILE A 139 5.94 -1.88 16.53
C ILE A 139 7.21 -1.19 17.03
N GLU A 140 7.98 -1.86 17.90
CA GLU A 140 9.27 -1.33 18.39
C GLU A 140 10.26 -1.06 17.25
N GLN A 141 10.32 -1.97 16.27
CA GLN A 141 11.18 -1.83 15.09
C GLN A 141 10.64 -0.84 14.05
N ARG A 142 9.30 -0.73 13.93
CA ARG A 142 8.62 0.05 12.88
C ARG A 142 7.51 0.90 13.49
N LYS A 143 7.89 2.02 14.10
CA LYS A 143 6.98 2.91 14.84
C LYS A 143 5.80 3.46 14.03
N ASP A 144 5.92 3.53 12.70
CA ASP A 144 4.89 4.05 11.80
C ASP A 144 4.11 2.94 11.07
N ILE A 145 4.24 1.67 11.48
CA ILE A 145 3.54 0.58 10.80
C ILE A 145 2.03 0.63 11.08
N GLN A 146 1.23 0.49 10.03
CA GLN A 146 -0.22 0.45 10.17
C GLN A 146 -0.66 -0.94 10.65
N ILE A 147 -1.58 -0.96 11.62
CA ILE A 147 -2.29 -2.16 12.08
C ILE A 147 -3.70 -2.14 11.49
N ILE A 148 -4.14 -3.28 10.96
CA ILE A 148 -5.42 -3.46 10.28
C ILE A 148 -6.14 -4.69 10.84
N ASN A 149 -7.33 -4.46 11.37
CA ASN A 149 -8.08 -5.45 12.13
C ASN A 149 -9.31 -6.00 11.42
N ASN A 150 -9.81 -5.32 10.39
CA ASN A 150 -11.01 -5.73 9.66
C ASN A 150 -10.93 -5.36 8.17
N GLY A 151 -11.85 -5.93 7.38
CA GLY A 151 -11.87 -5.71 5.94
C GLY A 151 -12.09 -4.26 5.52
N TYR A 152 -12.82 -3.46 6.32
CA TYR A 152 -13.06 -2.04 6.03
C TYR A 152 -11.79 -1.20 6.14
N GLU A 153 -11.00 -1.41 7.18
CA GLU A 153 -9.68 -0.79 7.35
C GLU A 153 -8.70 -1.20 6.25
N TRP A 154 -8.66 -2.50 5.91
CA TRP A 154 -7.81 -3.01 4.83
C TRP A 154 -8.05 -2.25 3.54
N VAL A 155 -9.32 -2.11 3.20
CA VAL A 155 -9.71 -1.60 1.90
C VAL A 155 -9.53 -0.07 1.85
N ILE A 156 -9.71 0.64 2.96
CA ILE A 156 -9.26 2.04 3.10
C ILE A 156 -7.76 2.16 2.89
N TRP A 157 -6.98 1.40 3.65
CA TRP A 157 -5.53 1.47 3.58
C TRP A 157 -5.02 1.16 2.16
N TYR A 158 -5.51 0.07 1.57
CA TYR A 158 -5.11 -0.45 0.27
C TYR A 158 -5.32 0.56 -0.86
N TYR A 159 -6.47 1.23 -0.93
CA TYR A 159 -6.75 2.19 -2.01
C TYR A 159 -6.03 3.52 -1.83
N ASN A 160 -5.50 3.80 -0.63
CA ASN A 160 -4.59 4.93 -0.39
C ASN A 160 -3.13 4.63 -0.75
N LEU A 161 -2.79 3.38 -1.04
CA LEU A 161 -1.44 3.03 -1.47
C LEU A 161 -1.13 3.61 -2.84
N ILE A 162 0.09 4.14 -2.94
CA ILE A 162 0.66 4.64 -4.18
C ILE A 162 1.12 3.45 -5.03
N ILE A 163 0.73 3.44 -6.31
CA ILE A 163 1.14 2.42 -7.26
C ILE A 163 2.66 2.45 -7.43
N GLY A 164 3.26 1.27 -7.46
CA GLY A 164 4.70 1.07 -7.64
C GLY A 164 5.50 1.10 -6.34
N LYS A 165 4.94 1.60 -5.24
CA LYS A 165 5.61 1.66 -3.94
C LYS A 165 5.29 0.44 -3.07
N MET A 166 6.31 -0.06 -2.38
CA MET A 166 6.18 -1.16 -1.41
C MET A 166 5.78 -0.59 -0.05
N TYR A 167 4.81 -1.22 0.60
CA TYR A 167 4.32 -0.85 1.92
C TYR A 167 4.35 -2.06 2.86
N HIS A 168 4.52 -1.77 4.14
CA HIS A 168 4.46 -2.76 5.22
C HIS A 168 3.20 -2.53 6.04
N VAL A 169 2.53 -3.62 6.41
CA VAL A 169 1.30 -3.55 7.19
C VAL A 169 1.16 -4.79 8.06
N VAL A 170 0.67 -4.57 9.27
CA VAL A 170 0.28 -5.64 10.19
C VAL A 170 -1.21 -5.88 10.04
N VAL A 171 -1.60 -7.12 9.77
CA VAL A 171 -3.00 -7.49 9.50
C VAL A 171 -3.42 -8.62 10.41
N SER A 172 -4.59 -8.49 11.05
CA SER A 172 -5.17 -9.55 11.89
C SER A 172 -5.61 -10.75 11.06
N LYS A 173 -5.57 -11.94 11.65
CA LYS A 173 -6.03 -13.19 11.01
C LYS A 173 -7.49 -13.10 10.60
N ARG A 174 -8.34 -12.47 11.40
CA ARG A 174 -9.73 -12.19 11.06
C ARG A 174 -9.86 -11.38 9.78
N CYS A 175 -9.14 -10.26 9.66
CA CYS A 175 -9.15 -9.45 8.44
C CYS A 175 -8.63 -10.26 7.23
N MET A 176 -7.59 -11.05 7.45
CA MET A 176 -7.03 -11.93 6.42
C MET A 176 -8.06 -12.94 5.91
N LYS A 177 -8.82 -13.59 6.81
CA LYS A 177 -9.89 -14.53 6.42
C LYS A 177 -10.99 -13.86 5.58
N GLU A 178 -11.31 -12.60 5.86
CA GLU A 178 -12.33 -11.84 5.13
C GLU A 178 -11.84 -11.37 3.73
N CYS A 179 -10.63 -10.80 3.65
CA CYS A 179 -10.19 -10.03 2.48
C CYS A 179 -9.02 -10.63 1.70
N LEU A 180 -8.24 -11.51 2.33
CA LEU A 180 -6.94 -11.98 1.86
C LEU A 180 -6.74 -13.47 2.17
N ARG A 181 -7.82 -14.27 2.12
CA ARG A 181 -7.81 -15.66 2.56
C ARG A 181 -6.69 -16.49 1.92
N PHE A 182 -6.41 -16.23 0.64
CA PHE A 182 -5.35 -16.88 -0.12
C PHE A 182 -3.95 -16.71 0.47
N CYS A 183 -3.69 -15.63 1.24
CA CYS A 183 -2.42 -15.42 1.90
C CYS A 183 -2.20 -16.37 3.10
N LEU A 184 -3.27 -16.97 3.63
CA LEU A 184 -3.21 -17.95 4.72
C LEU A 184 -3.09 -19.38 4.20
N ASP A 185 -3.31 -19.60 2.90
CA ASP A 185 -3.15 -20.90 2.28
C ASP A 185 -1.67 -21.29 2.28
N GLU A 186 -1.41 -22.59 2.32
CA GLU A 186 -0.06 -23.09 2.15
C GLU A 186 0.44 -22.84 0.74
N ILE A 187 1.72 -22.52 0.64
CA ILE A 187 2.40 -22.31 -0.62
C ILE A 187 3.48 -23.36 -0.81
N ILE A 188 3.68 -23.74 -2.06
CA ILE A 188 4.77 -24.62 -2.47
C ILE A 188 5.80 -23.74 -3.17
N VAL A 189 7.00 -23.64 -2.60
CA VAL A 189 8.07 -22.77 -3.10
C VAL A 189 9.36 -23.55 -3.24
N SER A 190 10.22 -23.18 -4.19
CA SER A 190 11.60 -23.62 -4.15
C SER A 190 12.38 -22.71 -3.19
N PRO A 191 13.37 -23.21 -2.42
CA PRO A 191 14.15 -22.37 -1.51
C PRO A 191 14.83 -21.18 -2.19
N LYS A 192 15.24 -21.36 -3.46
CA LYS A 192 15.82 -20.30 -4.32
C LYS A 192 14.84 -19.18 -4.69
N ASP A 193 13.54 -19.42 -4.58
CA ASP A 193 12.49 -18.44 -4.92
C ASP A 193 12.13 -17.57 -3.70
N LEU A 194 12.68 -17.87 -2.52
CA LEU A 194 12.53 -17.06 -1.32
C LEU A 194 13.33 -15.78 -1.45
N MET A 195 12.67 -14.68 -1.13
CA MET A 195 13.23 -13.34 -1.20
C MET A 195 13.87 -12.96 0.13
N ILE A 196 14.90 -12.14 0.03
CA ILE A 196 15.47 -11.39 1.14
C ILE A 196 15.10 -9.93 0.94
N TYR A 197 14.43 -9.33 1.91
CA TYR A 197 14.01 -7.93 1.83
C TYR A 197 14.13 -7.28 3.20
N ASP A 198 14.76 -6.10 3.25
CA ASP A 198 14.93 -5.32 4.48
C ASP A 198 15.59 -6.14 5.62
N GLY A 199 16.62 -6.94 5.27
CA GLY A 199 17.33 -7.84 6.19
C GLY A 199 16.53 -9.09 6.63
N ALA A 200 15.24 -9.19 6.30
CA ALA A 200 14.43 -10.36 6.58
C ALA A 200 14.55 -11.40 5.47
N THR A 201 14.86 -12.64 5.86
CA THR A 201 14.87 -13.83 4.99
C THR A 201 13.49 -14.50 4.99
N ASP A 202 13.36 -15.51 4.11
CA ASP A 202 12.18 -16.38 4.05
C ASP A 202 10.90 -15.62 3.68
N ILE A 203 11.03 -14.61 2.82
CA ILE A 203 9.87 -13.89 2.30
C ILE A 203 9.41 -14.58 1.03
N ALA A 204 8.14 -14.95 0.98
CA ALA A 204 7.55 -15.56 -0.22
C ALA A 204 6.43 -14.68 -0.78
N PHE A 205 6.26 -14.77 -2.09
CA PHE A 205 5.10 -14.22 -2.77
C PHE A 205 3.87 -15.09 -2.45
N LEU A 206 2.84 -14.47 -1.88
CA LEU A 206 1.61 -15.14 -1.45
C LEU A 206 0.53 -15.10 -2.54
N GLY A 207 0.63 -14.16 -3.46
CA GLY A 207 -0.30 -14.03 -4.57
C GLY A 207 -0.71 -12.59 -4.86
N THR A 208 -1.71 -12.49 -5.73
CA THR A 208 -2.43 -11.26 -6.07
C THR A 208 -3.86 -11.37 -5.54
N LYS A 209 -4.45 -10.27 -5.09
CA LYS A 209 -5.87 -10.25 -4.70
C LYS A 209 -6.73 -10.67 -5.90
N LYS A 210 -7.28 -11.90 -5.85
CA LYS A 210 -8.27 -12.36 -6.83
C LYS A 210 -9.53 -11.50 -6.66
N ARG A 211 -10.08 -11.00 -7.76
CA ARG A 211 -11.38 -10.30 -7.72
C ARG A 211 -12.43 -11.27 -7.17
N GLN A 212 -13.09 -10.87 -6.09
CA GLN A 212 -14.49 -11.25 -5.87
C GLN A 212 -15.36 -10.44 -6.84
#